data_AF-W6L4U2-F1
#
_entry.id   AF-W6L4U2-F1
#
_cell.length_a   1.000
_cell.length_b   1.000
_cell.length_c   1.000
_cell.angle_alpha   90.00
_cell.angle_beta   90.00
_cell.angle_gamma   90.00
#
_symmetry.space_group_name_H-M   'P 1'
#
loop_
_entity.id
_entity.type
_entity.pdbx_description
1 polymer ?
#
loop_
_entity_poly.entity_id
_entity_poly.type
_entity_poly.pdbx_seq_one_letter_code
_entity_poly.pdbx_strand_id
1 'polypeptide(L)'
;MPAFLTGAIAYLANLVVVFGLYPYRDYIKGFDAARRTVPNPSRFCMYRYWGMMKNPSQPLLLAAPQGLLYFGYALGSGGSTGAILGGIFSGYAKVFVSTIARRMSVSSRYNRLDRLTYSSFLNCVISSSRHYGVLSFFMGGLATSFIAVLWHGVSLAVLSQMPRNGMLESTWDAFRIHSLLTFLSNPVRNTFRSSLASRERAGGVQCLRNYAAGEAAIFREAGGVFLTMWRTKGVSFFLNGVLLTTFKTSVPFAITYGTFRFFGGSIGSSVQGSGNGYIGGRRFLRRY
;
A
#
# COMPACT_ATOMS: atom_id res chain seq x y z
N MET A 1 20.86 5.88 8.61
CA MET A 1 20.16 4.95 9.52
C MET A 1 20.07 3.59 8.85
N PRO A 2 20.35 2.47 9.54
CA PRO A 2 20.29 1.13 8.93
C PRO A 2 18.89 0.79 8.42
N ALA A 3 18.79 0.06 7.29
CA ALA A 3 17.51 -0.25 6.66
C ALA A 3 16.55 -1.01 7.58
N PHE A 4 17.08 -1.95 8.37
CA PHE A 4 16.30 -2.70 9.37
C PHE A 4 15.66 -1.78 10.41
N LEU A 5 16.44 -0.83 10.96
CA LEU A 5 15.95 0.12 11.95
C LEU A 5 14.89 1.05 11.34
N THR A 6 15.09 1.50 10.10
CA THR A 6 14.09 2.31 9.36
C THR A 6 12.78 1.54 9.17
N GLY A 7 12.88 0.27 8.78
CA GLY A 7 11.72 -0.60 8.65
C GLY A 7 10.99 -0.83 9.98
N ALA A 8 11.73 -1.06 11.06
CA ALA A 8 11.17 -1.30 12.39
C ALA A 8 10.44 -0.07 12.94
N ILE A 9 11.04 1.12 12.85
CA ILE A 9 10.40 2.37 13.29
C ILE A 9 9.15 2.65 12.45
N ALA A 10 9.21 2.44 11.13
CA ALA A 10 8.07 2.63 10.24
C ALA A 10 6.94 1.62 10.50
N TYR A 11 7.30 0.38 10.83
CA TYR A 11 6.35 -0.64 11.24
C TYR A 11 5.64 -0.23 12.54
N LEU A 12 6.38 0.21 13.56
CA LEU A 12 5.82 0.70 14.83
C LEU A 12 4.93 1.93 14.62
N ALA A 13 5.39 2.91 13.84
CA ALA A 13 4.60 4.08 13.49
C ALA A 13 3.30 3.69 12.78
N ASN A 14 3.37 2.78 11.80
CA ASN A 14 2.17 2.32 11.11
C ASN A 14 1.26 1.46 12.00
N LEU A 15 1.80 0.74 12.99
CA LEU A 15 0.99 -0.02 13.94
C LEU A 15 0.14 0.91 14.80
N VAL A 16 0.72 2.01 15.30
CA VAL A 16 -0.01 3.07 16.02
C VAL A 16 -1.11 3.64 15.13
N VAL A 17 -0.81 3.92 13.86
CA VAL A 17 -1.78 4.46 12.90
C VAL A 17 -2.87 3.44 12.54
N VAL A 18 -2.52 2.18 12.33
CA VAL A 18 -3.49 1.11 12.06
C VAL A 18 -4.41 0.96 13.25
N PHE A 19 -3.90 1.03 14.49
CA PHE A 19 -4.72 0.96 15.69
C PHE A 19 -5.62 2.21 15.84
N GLY A 20 -5.06 3.41 15.71
CA GLY A 20 -5.80 4.67 15.87
C GLY A 20 -6.80 4.97 14.76
N LEU A 21 -6.50 4.59 13.51
CA LEU A 21 -7.33 4.85 12.33
C LEU A 21 -8.03 3.60 11.79
N TYR A 22 -8.03 2.49 12.54
CA TYR A 22 -8.74 1.27 12.15
C TYR A 22 -10.21 1.55 11.77
N PRO A 23 -10.98 2.29 12.60
CA PRO A 23 -12.37 2.57 12.28
C PRO A 23 -12.51 3.53 11.11
N TYR A 24 -11.66 4.56 11.03
CA TYR A 24 -11.65 5.53 9.93
C TYR A 24 -11.54 4.84 8.56
N ARG A 25 -10.62 3.87 8.44
CA ARG A 25 -10.38 3.14 7.19
C ARG A 25 -11.60 2.38 6.68
N ASP A 26 -12.41 1.85 7.59
CA ASP A 26 -13.61 1.07 7.25
C ASP A 26 -14.86 1.93 7.17
N TYR A 27 -14.93 2.97 7.98
CA TYR A 27 -15.95 4.00 7.93
C TYR A 27 -16.01 4.64 6.55
N ILE A 28 -14.87 5.03 5.99
CA ILE A 28 -14.79 5.59 4.63
C ILE A 28 -15.26 4.59 3.56
N LYS A 29 -15.15 3.29 3.78
CA LYS A 29 -15.67 2.29 2.81
C LYS A 29 -17.19 2.17 2.86
N GLY A 30 -17.78 2.36 4.05
CA GLY A 30 -19.23 2.32 4.25
C GLY A 30 -19.93 3.66 4.03
N PHE A 31 -19.17 4.74 3.89
CA PHE A 31 -19.71 6.06 3.62
C PHE A 31 -20.26 6.15 2.20
N ASP A 32 -21.57 6.05 2.08
CA ASP A 32 -22.30 6.32 0.85
C ASP A 32 -22.74 7.79 0.84
N ALA A 33 -22.03 8.60 0.05
CA ALA A 33 -22.33 10.02 -0.10
C ALA A 33 -23.75 10.28 -0.64
N ALA A 34 -24.33 9.32 -1.39
CA ALA A 34 -25.67 9.43 -1.94
C ALA A 34 -26.74 9.19 -0.87
N ARG A 35 -26.48 8.30 0.09
CA ARG A 35 -27.44 7.97 1.14
C ARG A 35 -27.32 8.86 2.38
N ARG A 36 -26.17 9.53 2.59
CA ARG A 36 -25.86 10.35 3.79
C ARG A 36 -26.13 9.63 5.13
N THR A 37 -26.36 8.32 5.11
CA THR A 37 -26.65 7.53 6.30
C THR A 37 -25.36 7.02 6.87
N VAL A 38 -25.05 7.48 8.07
CA VAL A 38 -23.94 6.98 8.86
C VAL A 38 -24.53 6.04 9.91
N PRO A 39 -24.26 4.72 9.87
CA PRO A 39 -24.58 3.86 11.00
C PRO A 39 -23.87 4.41 12.24
N ASN A 40 -24.59 4.53 13.37
CA ASN A 40 -24.14 5.18 14.60
C ASN A 40 -22.60 5.03 14.81
N PRO A 41 -21.81 6.10 14.59
CA PRO A 41 -20.37 6.00 14.37
C PRO A 41 -19.65 5.48 15.62
N SER A 42 -20.14 5.81 16.81
CA SER A 42 -19.56 5.32 18.06
C SER A 42 -19.71 3.81 18.20
N ARG A 43 -20.91 3.27 17.95
CA ARG A 43 -21.15 1.81 17.96
C ARG A 43 -20.34 1.11 16.87
N PHE A 44 -20.29 1.68 15.66
CA PHE A 44 -19.49 1.14 14.57
C PHE A 44 -18.01 1.03 14.95
N CYS A 45 -17.42 2.12 15.46
CA CYS A 45 -16.03 2.13 15.92
C CYS A 45 -15.80 1.11 17.04
N MET A 46 -16.69 1.06 18.03
CA MET A 46 -16.58 0.13 19.17
C MET A 46 -16.59 -1.33 18.73
N TYR A 47 -17.50 -1.72 17.80
CA TYR A 47 -17.51 -3.08 17.26
C TYR A 47 -16.24 -3.43 16.48
N ARG A 48 -15.68 -2.48 15.71
CA ARG A 48 -14.42 -2.72 14.98
C ARG A 48 -13.23 -2.85 15.93
N TYR A 49 -13.15 -1.99 16.95
CA TYR A 49 -12.12 -2.11 17.99
C TYR A 49 -12.23 -3.41 18.77
N TRP A 50 -13.44 -3.81 19.16
CA TRP A 50 -13.68 -5.08 19.84
C TRP A 50 -13.24 -6.27 18.99
N GLY A 51 -13.56 -6.26 17.69
CA GLY A 51 -13.10 -7.28 16.75
C GLY A 51 -11.58 -7.32 16.59
N MET A 52 -10.92 -6.15 16.61
CA MET A 52 -9.46 -6.04 16.56
C MET A 52 -8.80 -6.57 17.84
N MET A 53 -9.34 -6.25 19.02
CA MET A 53 -8.85 -6.75 20.31
C MET A 53 -8.97 -8.27 20.44
N LYS A 54 -10.02 -8.86 19.84
CA LYS A 54 -10.19 -10.32 19.76
C LYS A 54 -9.17 -11.01 18.85
N ASN A 55 -8.57 -10.29 17.90
CA ASN A 55 -7.61 -10.83 16.93
C ASN A 55 -6.42 -9.88 16.74
N PRO A 56 -5.50 -9.79 17.72
CA PRO A 56 -4.39 -8.83 17.70
C PRO A 56 -3.38 -9.08 16.55
N SER A 57 -3.41 -10.26 15.93
CA SER A 57 -2.61 -10.58 14.74
C SER A 57 -3.02 -9.77 13.50
N GLN A 58 -4.27 -9.30 13.40
CA GLN A 58 -4.74 -8.51 12.27
C GLN A 58 -4.05 -7.15 12.13
N PRO A 59 -3.99 -6.29 13.17
CA PRO A 59 -3.31 -5.00 13.05
C PRO A 59 -1.82 -5.15 12.80
N LEU A 60 -1.17 -6.17 13.38
CA LEU A 60 0.24 -6.50 13.12
C LEU A 60 0.48 -6.81 11.63
N LEU A 61 -0.34 -7.67 11.04
CA LEU A 61 -0.26 -8.00 9.62
C LEU A 61 -0.57 -6.79 8.72
N LEU A 62 -1.53 -5.95 9.11
CA LEU A 62 -1.87 -4.73 8.39
C LEU A 62 -0.77 -3.66 8.45
N ALA A 63 0.07 -3.68 9.49
CA ALA A 63 1.17 -2.76 9.65
C ALA A 63 2.37 -3.10 8.73
N ALA A 64 2.55 -4.39 8.42
CA ALA A 64 3.71 -4.94 7.70
C ALA A 64 4.05 -4.27 6.35
N PRO A 65 3.08 -3.95 5.45
CA PRO A 65 3.40 -3.37 4.14
C PRO A 65 4.12 -2.02 4.21
N GLN A 66 3.88 -1.24 5.28
CA GLN A 66 4.49 0.07 5.45
C GLN A 66 5.87 -0.03 6.10
N GLY A 67 6.08 -0.98 7.02
CA GLY A 67 7.42 -1.30 7.51
C GLY A 67 8.33 -1.75 6.36
N LEU A 68 7.82 -2.63 5.49
CA LEU A 68 8.55 -3.13 4.32
C LEU A 68 8.79 -2.07 3.23
N LEU A 69 7.88 -1.10 3.10
CA LEU A 69 8.09 0.07 2.24
C LEU A 69 9.34 0.85 2.66
N TYR A 70 9.44 1.19 3.95
CA TYR A 70 10.53 2.01 4.47
C TYR A 70 11.85 1.23 4.56
N PHE A 71 11.76 -0.06 4.88
CA PHE A 71 12.89 -0.99 4.80
C PHE A 71 13.47 -1.02 3.38
N GLY A 72 12.62 -1.27 2.36
CA GLY A 72 13.06 -1.30 0.96
C GLY A 72 13.60 0.04 0.48
N TYR A 73 12.98 1.13 0.92
CA TYR A 73 13.46 2.47 0.59
C TYR A 73 14.87 2.73 1.14
N ALA A 74 15.12 2.40 2.40
CA ALA A 74 16.44 2.55 3.00
C ALA A 74 17.46 1.56 2.44
N LEU A 75 17.04 0.33 2.11
CA LEU A 75 17.89 -0.68 1.48
C LEU A 75 18.40 -0.21 0.11
N GLY A 76 17.55 0.45 -0.67
CA GLY A 76 17.91 1.06 -1.95
C GLY A 76 18.62 2.40 -1.84
N SER A 77 19.25 2.70 -0.70
CA SER A 77 19.95 3.97 -0.39
C SER A 77 19.14 5.25 -0.61
N GLY A 78 17.81 5.14 -0.71
CA GLY A 78 16.90 6.24 -0.98
C GLY A 78 16.79 6.64 -2.45
N GLY A 79 16.29 7.86 -2.71
CA GLY A 79 16.08 8.37 -4.06
C GLY A 79 15.13 7.50 -4.90
N SER A 80 15.44 7.33 -6.18
CA SER A 80 14.65 6.52 -7.13
C SER A 80 14.78 5.01 -6.88
N THR A 81 15.98 4.53 -6.58
CA THR A 81 16.24 3.11 -6.31
C THR A 81 15.52 2.64 -5.04
N GLY A 82 15.56 3.46 -3.98
CA GLY A 82 14.77 3.24 -2.77
C GLY A 82 13.27 3.29 -3.03
N ALA A 83 12.78 4.23 -3.84
CA ALA A 83 11.36 4.28 -4.21
C ALA A 83 10.89 2.98 -4.90
N ILE A 84 11.70 2.44 -5.80
CA ILE A 84 11.42 1.20 -6.52
C ILE A 84 11.42 0.00 -5.55
N LEU A 85 12.50 -0.20 -4.79
CA LEU A 85 12.62 -1.33 -3.86
C LEU A 85 11.56 -1.29 -2.75
N GLY A 86 11.33 -0.10 -2.17
CA GLY A 86 10.27 0.11 -1.19
C GLY A 86 8.88 -0.21 -1.77
N GLY A 87 8.58 0.28 -2.96
CA GLY A 87 7.30 -0.01 -3.63
C GLY A 87 7.12 -1.50 -3.93
N ILE A 88 8.17 -2.19 -4.37
CA ILE A 88 8.15 -3.65 -4.57
C ILE A 88 7.84 -4.38 -3.28
N PHE A 89 8.62 -4.17 -2.21
CA PHE A 89 8.39 -4.88 -0.95
C PHE A 89 7.01 -4.55 -0.35
N SER A 90 6.59 -3.29 -0.41
CA SER A 90 5.25 -2.89 0.05
C SER A 90 4.14 -3.58 -0.76
N GLY A 91 4.30 -3.66 -2.08
CA GLY A 91 3.35 -4.30 -2.98
C GLY A 91 3.19 -5.80 -2.70
N TYR A 92 4.30 -6.53 -2.67
CA TYR A 92 4.30 -7.96 -2.35
C TYR A 92 3.76 -8.25 -0.95
N ALA A 93 4.16 -7.47 0.05
CA ALA A 93 3.65 -7.59 1.42
C ALA A 93 2.14 -7.38 1.50
N LYS A 94 1.63 -6.37 0.80
CA LYS A 94 0.19 -6.08 0.74
C LYS A 94 -0.59 -7.20 0.10
N VAL A 95 -0.09 -7.78 -0.99
CA VAL A 95 -0.73 -8.94 -1.65
C VAL A 95 -0.72 -10.15 -0.73
N PHE A 96 0.43 -10.45 -0.11
CA PHE A 96 0.57 -11.54 0.86
C PHE A 96 -0.43 -11.44 2.01
N VAL A 97 -0.48 -10.29 2.69
CA VAL A 97 -1.40 -10.03 3.81
C VAL A 97 -2.86 -10.14 3.35
N SER A 98 -3.18 -9.61 2.16
CA SER A 98 -4.54 -9.67 1.61
C SER A 98 -4.96 -11.09 1.26
N THR A 99 -4.04 -11.90 0.72
CA THR A 99 -4.29 -13.30 0.37
C THR A 99 -4.49 -14.14 1.62
N ILE A 100 -3.67 -13.96 2.65
CA ILE A 100 -3.84 -14.64 3.94
C ILE A 100 -5.15 -14.26 4.60
N ALA A 101 -5.45 -12.96 4.70
CA ALA A 101 -6.71 -12.50 5.28
C ALA A 101 -7.93 -13.07 4.54
N ARG A 102 -7.85 -13.20 3.21
CA ARG A 102 -8.91 -13.83 2.41
C ARG A 102 -9.02 -15.32 2.71
N ARG A 103 -7.91 -16.06 2.74
CA ARG A 103 -7.88 -17.51 2.99
C ARG A 103 -8.35 -17.87 4.40
N MET A 104 -7.97 -17.07 5.41
CA MET A 104 -8.41 -17.26 6.80
C MET A 104 -9.85 -16.79 7.08
N SER A 105 -10.48 -16.04 6.18
CA SER A 105 -11.86 -15.59 6.39
C SER A 105 -12.85 -16.76 6.28
N VAL A 106 -13.82 -16.83 7.20
CA VAL A 106 -14.81 -17.93 7.30
C VAL A 106 -15.65 -18.11 6.02
N SER A 107 -15.80 -17.05 5.22
CA SER A 107 -16.52 -17.07 3.93
C SER A 107 -15.62 -17.38 2.71
N SER A 108 -14.37 -17.79 2.93
CA SER A 108 -13.43 -18.13 1.88
C SER A 108 -13.91 -19.35 1.08
N ARG A 109 -14.06 -19.22 -0.24
CA ARG A 109 -14.33 -20.35 -1.14
C ARG A 109 -13.26 -21.46 -1.02
N TYR A 110 -12.04 -21.14 -0.59
CA TYR A 110 -10.99 -22.12 -0.30
C TYR A 110 -11.36 -23.05 0.87
N ASN A 111 -12.05 -22.55 1.89
CA ASN A 111 -12.57 -23.40 2.97
C ASN A 111 -13.69 -24.32 2.47
N ARG A 112 -14.37 -23.94 1.38
CA ARG A 112 -15.51 -24.67 0.80
C ARG A 112 -15.09 -25.75 -0.20
N LEU A 113 -14.01 -25.52 -0.94
CA LEU A 113 -13.45 -26.48 -1.90
C LEU A 113 -12.66 -27.59 -1.21
N ASP A 114 -11.88 -27.27 -0.17
CA ASP A 114 -10.97 -28.26 0.44
C ASP A 114 -11.32 -28.64 1.88
N ARG A 115 -12.43 -28.14 2.47
CA ARG A 115 -12.72 -28.23 3.93
C ARG A 115 -11.56 -27.79 4.83
N LEU A 116 -10.57 -27.06 4.28
CA LEU A 116 -9.40 -26.60 5.01
C LEU A 116 -9.83 -25.49 5.97
N THR A 117 -9.99 -25.85 7.23
CA THR A 117 -10.21 -24.87 8.30
C THR A 117 -8.84 -24.50 8.85
N TYR A 118 -8.32 -23.34 8.48
CA TYR A 118 -7.03 -22.88 8.99
C TYR A 118 -7.15 -22.47 10.45
N SER A 119 -6.57 -23.25 11.36
CA SER A 119 -6.58 -22.98 12.81
C SER A 119 -5.68 -21.81 13.24
N SER A 120 -4.66 -21.48 12.44
CA SER A 120 -3.72 -20.40 12.74
C SER A 120 -3.12 -19.80 11.46
N PHE A 121 -2.48 -18.64 11.60
CA PHE A 121 -1.76 -17.97 10.51
C PHE A 121 -0.67 -18.88 9.91
N LEU A 122 0.16 -19.50 10.77
CA LEU A 122 1.24 -20.38 10.32
C LEU A 122 0.68 -21.63 9.64
N ASN A 123 -0.41 -22.20 10.17
CA ASN A 123 -1.09 -23.32 9.52
C ASN A 123 -1.62 -22.90 8.13
N CYS A 124 -2.20 -21.70 7.99
CA CYS A 124 -2.59 -21.16 6.69
C CYS A 124 -1.40 -21.07 5.72
N VAL A 125 -0.26 -20.56 6.16
CA VAL A 125 0.94 -20.45 5.32
C VAL A 125 1.45 -21.82 4.90
N ILE A 126 1.63 -22.75 5.84
CA ILE A 126 2.21 -24.08 5.59
C ILE A 126 1.27 -24.95 4.76
N SER A 127 0.00 -25.06 5.14
CA SER A 127 -0.96 -25.88 4.41
C SER A 127 -1.20 -25.30 3.01
N SER A 128 -1.40 -23.98 2.91
CA SER A 128 -1.66 -23.38 1.60
C SER A 128 -0.42 -23.34 0.69
N SER A 129 0.81 -23.31 1.23
CA SER A 129 2.01 -23.42 0.40
C SER A 129 2.17 -24.82 -0.18
N ARG A 130 1.80 -25.86 0.58
CA ARG A 130 1.76 -27.25 0.10
C ARG A 130 0.72 -27.46 -1.00
N HIS A 131 -0.48 -26.91 -0.84
CA HIS A 131 -1.56 -27.11 -1.82
C HIS A 131 -1.44 -26.23 -3.07
N TYR A 132 -1.11 -24.95 -2.90
CA TYR A 132 -1.18 -23.94 -3.97
C TYR A 132 0.18 -23.43 -4.44
N GLY A 133 1.27 -23.79 -3.75
CA GLY A 133 2.61 -23.22 -3.95
C GLY A 133 2.80 -21.89 -3.22
N VAL A 134 4.04 -21.59 -2.85
CA VAL A 134 4.40 -20.33 -2.15
C VAL A 134 4.10 -19.10 -3.00
N LEU A 135 4.28 -19.19 -4.32
CA LEU A 135 4.04 -18.07 -5.25
C LEU A 135 2.56 -17.68 -5.34
N SER A 136 1.63 -18.57 -4.98
CA SER A 136 0.20 -18.27 -4.97
C SER A 136 -0.17 -17.12 -4.04
N PHE A 137 0.62 -16.88 -2.98
CA PHE A 137 0.38 -15.78 -2.06
C PHE A 137 0.64 -14.40 -2.67
N PHE A 138 1.40 -14.34 -3.76
CA PHE A 138 1.90 -13.12 -4.36
C PHE A 138 1.29 -12.82 -5.73
N MET A 139 0.23 -13.52 -6.12
CA MET A 139 -0.46 -13.26 -7.39
C MET A 139 -1.05 -11.85 -7.46
N GLY A 140 -0.67 -11.09 -8.49
CA GLY A 140 -0.90 -9.64 -8.58
C GLY A 140 0.16 -8.81 -7.86
N GLY A 141 1.27 -9.43 -7.48
CA GLY A 141 2.39 -8.84 -6.75
C GLY A 141 3.05 -7.73 -7.55
N LEU A 142 3.34 -7.97 -8.84
CA LEU A 142 3.96 -6.98 -9.71
C LEU A 142 3.04 -5.80 -10.00
N ALA A 143 1.77 -6.06 -10.33
CA ALA A 143 0.77 -5.01 -10.53
C ALA A 143 0.60 -4.14 -9.27
N THR A 144 0.51 -4.76 -8.09
CA THR A 144 0.38 -4.03 -6.82
C THR A 144 1.66 -3.26 -6.47
N SER A 145 2.83 -3.84 -6.76
CA SER A 145 4.13 -3.20 -6.60
C SER A 145 4.27 -1.98 -7.49
N PHE A 146 3.89 -2.07 -8.76
CA PHE A 146 3.91 -0.95 -9.69
C PHE A 146 3.09 0.24 -9.16
N ILE A 147 1.88 -0.02 -8.67
CA ILE A 147 1.03 0.99 -8.04
C ILE A 147 1.68 1.56 -6.77
N ALA A 148 2.27 0.70 -5.93
CA ALA A 148 2.94 1.12 -4.71
C ALA A 148 4.18 1.98 -4.98
N VAL A 149 4.97 1.68 -6.01
CA VAL A 149 6.08 2.53 -6.46
C VAL A 149 5.54 3.92 -6.82
N LEU A 150 4.50 3.99 -7.65
CA LEU A 150 3.96 5.25 -8.18
C LEU A 150 3.50 6.24 -7.12
N TRP A 151 2.80 5.80 -6.07
CA TRP A 151 2.32 6.74 -5.04
C TRP A 151 3.06 6.65 -3.70
N HIS A 152 3.57 5.50 -3.27
CA HIS A 152 4.25 5.39 -1.97
C HIS A 152 5.75 5.61 -2.13
N GLY A 153 6.37 4.93 -3.10
CA GLY A 153 7.80 5.07 -3.39
C GLY A 153 8.15 6.51 -3.80
N VAL A 154 7.45 7.05 -4.79
CA VAL A 154 7.68 8.44 -5.25
C VAL A 154 7.40 9.44 -4.12
N SER A 155 6.37 9.25 -3.30
CA SER A 155 6.13 10.13 -2.14
C SER A 155 7.32 10.17 -1.20
N LEU A 156 7.89 9.00 -0.87
CA LEU A 156 9.08 8.94 0.00
C LEU A 156 10.31 9.57 -0.65
N ALA A 157 10.50 9.42 -1.96
CA ALA A 157 11.57 10.08 -2.67
C ALA A 157 11.46 11.61 -2.59
N VAL A 158 10.27 12.17 -2.81
CA VAL A 158 10.05 13.61 -2.69
C VAL A 158 10.22 14.06 -1.24
N LEU A 159 9.64 13.33 -0.27
CA LEU A 159 9.73 13.65 1.15
C LEU A 159 11.15 13.54 1.73
N SER A 160 12.03 12.76 1.10
CA SER A 160 13.44 12.68 1.50
C SER A 160 14.25 13.95 1.17
N GLN A 161 13.77 14.75 0.23
CA GLN A 161 14.40 16.00 -0.19
C GLN A 161 13.91 17.21 0.62
N MET A 162 12.86 17.03 1.43
CA MET A 162 12.29 18.10 2.23
C MET A 162 13.05 18.29 3.55
N PRO A 163 13.14 19.53 4.05
CA PRO A 163 13.81 19.82 5.31
C PRO A 163 13.14 19.10 6.49
N ARG A 164 13.91 18.91 7.57
CA ARG A 164 13.38 18.35 8.82
C ARG A 164 12.50 19.37 9.50
N ASN A 165 11.20 19.14 9.40
CA ASN A 165 10.15 19.95 10.00
C ASN A 165 9.54 19.24 11.21
N GLY A 166 8.70 19.92 11.98
CA GLY A 166 7.98 19.31 13.11
C GLY A 166 7.06 18.16 12.68
N MET A 167 6.52 17.39 13.63
CA MET A 167 5.63 16.25 13.35
C MET A 167 4.41 16.66 12.51
N LEU A 168 3.77 17.79 12.86
CA LEU A 168 2.58 18.29 12.17
C LEU A 168 2.89 18.74 10.74
N GLU A 169 3.97 19.50 10.56
CA GLU A 169 4.43 19.95 9.25
C GLU A 169 4.82 18.75 8.36
N SER A 170 5.59 17.81 8.89
CA SER A 170 5.95 16.56 8.21
C SER A 170 4.72 15.74 7.80
N THR A 171 3.70 15.68 8.68
CA THR A 171 2.43 15.02 8.38
C THR A 171 1.72 15.73 7.23
N TRP A 172 1.67 17.05 7.27
CA TRP A 172 0.98 17.86 6.28
C TRP A 172 1.65 17.82 4.91
N ASP A 173 2.98 17.89 4.85
CA ASP A 173 3.76 17.75 3.63
C ASP A 173 3.58 16.35 3.02
N ALA A 174 3.61 15.31 3.86
CA ALA A 174 3.32 13.95 3.43
C ALA A 174 1.91 13.78 2.89
N PHE A 175 0.91 14.42 3.52
CA PHE A 175 -0.46 14.42 3.03
C PHE A 175 -0.56 15.07 1.65
N ARG A 176 0.03 16.26 1.46
CA ARG A 176 0.00 17.01 0.20
C ARG A 176 0.64 16.20 -0.94
N ILE A 177 1.87 15.73 -0.74
CA ILE A 177 2.61 14.97 -1.77
C ILE A 177 1.87 13.67 -2.11
N HIS A 178 1.47 12.91 -1.10
CA HIS A 178 0.81 11.63 -1.32
C HIS A 178 -0.59 11.82 -1.93
N SER A 179 -1.31 12.88 -1.55
CA SER A 179 -2.62 13.18 -2.16
C SER A 179 -2.51 13.53 -3.64
N LEU A 180 -1.51 14.31 -4.03
CA LEU A 180 -1.22 14.63 -5.42
C LEU A 180 -0.84 13.36 -6.20
N LEU A 181 0.06 12.54 -5.66
CA LEU A 181 0.51 11.32 -6.35
C LEU A 181 -0.60 10.28 -6.46
N THR A 182 -1.44 10.12 -5.44
CA THR A 182 -2.61 9.24 -5.53
C THR A 182 -3.63 9.72 -6.55
N PHE A 183 -3.81 11.04 -6.69
CA PHE A 183 -4.65 11.61 -7.74
C PHE A 183 -4.09 11.32 -9.14
N LEU A 184 -2.80 11.62 -9.37
CA LEU A 184 -2.13 11.42 -10.66
C LEU A 184 -2.06 9.95 -11.09
N SER A 185 -1.87 9.04 -10.13
CA SER A 185 -1.79 7.60 -10.39
C SER A 185 -3.14 6.88 -10.32
N ASN A 186 -4.24 7.59 -10.04
CA ASN A 186 -5.57 6.99 -9.97
C ASN A 186 -6.02 6.29 -11.27
N PRO A 187 -5.72 6.82 -12.48
CA PRO A 187 -6.08 6.13 -13.73
C PRO A 187 -5.45 4.73 -13.84
N VAL A 188 -4.15 4.65 -13.52
CA VAL A 188 -3.40 3.38 -13.49
C VAL A 188 -4.02 2.45 -12.46
N ARG A 189 -4.28 2.94 -11.25
CA ARG A 189 -4.89 2.15 -10.18
C ARG A 189 -6.25 1.60 -10.55
N ASN A 190 -7.16 2.39 -11.12
CA ASN A 190 -8.52 1.95 -11.46
C ASN A 190 -8.50 0.89 -12.57
N THR A 191 -7.55 1.00 -13.50
CA THR A 191 -7.27 0.00 -14.53
C THR A 191 -6.85 -1.33 -13.91
N PHE A 192 -5.78 -1.33 -13.10
CA PHE A 192 -5.27 -2.54 -12.46
C PHE A 192 -6.22 -3.11 -11.41
N ARG A 193 -6.96 -2.28 -10.67
CA ARG A 193 -7.97 -2.75 -9.72
C ARG A 193 -9.03 -3.60 -10.43
N SER A 194 -9.41 -3.23 -11.65
CA SER A 194 -10.41 -3.95 -12.43
C SER A 194 -9.84 -5.26 -12.99
N SER A 195 -8.58 -5.28 -13.44
CA SER A 195 -7.92 -6.53 -13.89
C SER A 195 -7.56 -7.48 -12.74
N LEU A 196 -7.34 -6.95 -11.53
CA LEU A 196 -7.13 -7.72 -10.29
C LEU A 196 -8.45 -8.20 -9.64
N ALA A 197 -9.60 -7.68 -10.07
CA ALA A 197 -10.91 -8.09 -9.57
C ALA A 197 -11.39 -9.43 -10.16
N SER A 198 -10.82 -9.85 -11.30
CA SER A 198 -11.04 -11.18 -11.86
C SER A 198 -10.60 -12.23 -10.83
N ARG A 199 -11.59 -12.96 -10.31
CA ARG A 199 -11.43 -13.95 -9.25
C ARG A 199 -10.51 -15.09 -9.73
N GLU A 200 -9.60 -15.52 -8.85
CA GLU A 200 -8.90 -16.83 -8.88
C GLU A 200 -7.70 -17.01 -9.83
N ARG A 201 -6.69 -16.13 -9.78
CA ARG A 201 -5.35 -16.45 -10.35
C ARG A 201 -4.40 -17.19 -9.40
N ALA A 202 -4.78 -17.36 -8.12
CA ALA A 202 -3.93 -17.96 -7.09
C ALA A 202 -4.07 -19.48 -6.94
N GLY A 203 -4.92 -20.14 -7.74
CA GLY A 203 -4.98 -21.61 -7.78
C GLY A 203 -3.84 -22.19 -8.63
N GLY A 204 -3.09 -23.17 -8.11
CA GLY A 204 -2.15 -23.97 -8.92
C GLY A 204 -0.84 -23.28 -9.32
N VAL A 205 -0.38 -22.26 -8.58
CA VAL A 205 0.90 -21.56 -8.86
C VAL A 205 2.07 -22.32 -8.25
N GLN A 206 2.34 -23.50 -8.82
CA GLN A 206 3.40 -24.39 -8.31
C GLN A 206 4.78 -24.04 -8.86
N CYS A 207 4.87 -23.31 -9.98
CA CYS A 207 6.14 -22.96 -10.62
C CYS A 207 6.22 -21.48 -11.04
N LEU A 208 7.45 -20.99 -11.20
CA LEU A 208 7.74 -19.62 -11.62
C LEU A 208 7.15 -19.26 -12.99
N ARG A 209 7.09 -20.25 -13.90
CA ARG A 209 6.47 -20.08 -15.22
C ARG A 209 4.98 -19.73 -15.12
N ASN A 210 4.24 -20.44 -14.27
CA ASN A 210 2.81 -20.18 -14.06
C ASN A 210 2.59 -18.82 -13.38
N TYR A 211 3.49 -18.45 -12.47
CA TYR A 211 3.49 -17.12 -11.86
C TYR A 211 3.70 -16.02 -12.90
N ALA A 212 4.75 -16.13 -13.74
CA ALA A 212 5.06 -15.15 -14.77
C ALA A 212 3.94 -15.03 -15.82
N ALA A 213 3.37 -16.15 -16.26
CA ALA A 213 2.22 -16.15 -17.16
C ALA A 213 0.98 -15.50 -16.52
N GLY A 214 0.75 -15.77 -15.23
CA GLY A 214 -0.31 -15.16 -14.43
C GLY A 214 -0.17 -13.65 -14.38
N GLU A 215 1.00 -13.14 -13.98
CA GLU A 215 1.31 -11.69 -13.95
C GLU A 215 1.18 -11.05 -15.33
N ALA A 216 1.74 -11.67 -16.38
CA ALA A 216 1.63 -11.17 -17.75
C ALA A 216 0.16 -11.03 -18.21
N ALA A 217 -0.70 -11.99 -17.84
CA ALA A 217 -2.14 -11.89 -18.11
C ALA A 217 -2.78 -10.69 -17.40
N ILE A 218 -2.37 -10.36 -16.16
CA ILE A 218 -2.87 -9.19 -15.43
C ILE A 218 -2.55 -7.89 -16.16
N PHE A 219 -1.30 -7.77 -16.66
CA PHE A 219 -0.88 -6.59 -17.41
C PHE A 219 -1.58 -6.50 -18.76
N ARG A 220 -1.73 -7.63 -19.47
CA ARG A 220 -2.48 -7.67 -20.74
C ARG A 220 -3.93 -7.26 -20.56
N GLU A 221 -4.59 -7.78 -19.53
CA GLU A 221 -5.95 -7.38 -19.19
C GLU A 221 -6.04 -5.93 -18.74
N ALA A 222 -5.07 -5.43 -17.96
CA ALA A 222 -5.02 -4.02 -17.60
C ALA A 222 -4.95 -3.14 -18.84
N GLY A 223 -4.12 -3.48 -19.84
CA GLY A 223 -4.09 -2.76 -21.12
C GLY A 223 -5.44 -2.80 -21.85
N GLY A 224 -6.09 -3.96 -21.90
CA GLY A 224 -7.42 -4.12 -22.48
C GLY A 224 -8.50 -3.29 -21.77
N VAL A 225 -8.51 -3.31 -20.43
CA VAL A 225 -9.41 -2.50 -19.59
C VAL A 225 -9.16 -1.01 -19.84
N PHE A 226 -7.91 -0.57 -19.89
CA PHE A 226 -7.56 0.83 -20.12
C PHE A 226 -8.15 1.33 -21.44
N LEU A 227 -7.87 0.63 -22.55
CA LEU A 227 -8.35 1.01 -23.88
C LEU A 227 -9.89 0.96 -23.97
N THR A 228 -10.49 -0.09 -23.41
CA THR A 228 -11.95 -0.28 -23.46
C THR A 228 -12.67 0.79 -22.63
N MET A 229 -12.21 1.06 -21.42
CA MET A 229 -12.84 2.05 -20.53
C MET A 229 -12.57 3.48 -21.01
N TRP A 230 -11.41 3.74 -21.60
CA TRP A 230 -11.13 5.01 -22.27
C TRP A 230 -12.15 5.29 -23.38
N ARG A 231 -12.45 4.29 -24.23
CA ARG A 231 -13.42 4.43 -25.33
C ARG A 231 -14.88 4.50 -24.85
N THR A 232 -15.26 3.73 -23.84
CA THR A 232 -16.67 3.57 -23.43
C THR A 232 -17.12 4.55 -22.36
N LYS A 233 -16.28 4.84 -21.37
CA LYS A 233 -16.62 5.68 -20.20
C LYS A 233 -15.80 6.97 -20.12
N GLY A 234 -14.72 7.06 -20.90
CA GLY A 234 -13.81 8.20 -20.90
C GLY A 234 -13.20 8.48 -19.52
N VAL A 235 -12.99 9.77 -19.23
CA VAL A 235 -12.31 10.25 -18.02
C VAL A 235 -13.06 9.87 -16.73
N SER A 236 -14.38 9.72 -16.79
CA SER A 236 -15.22 9.42 -15.61
C SER A 236 -14.82 8.10 -14.92
N PHE A 237 -14.41 7.08 -15.68
CA PHE A 237 -13.93 5.81 -15.13
C PHE A 237 -12.64 5.99 -14.34
N PHE A 238 -11.73 6.80 -14.85
CA PHE A 238 -10.41 7.03 -14.25
C PHE A 238 -10.48 7.95 -13.03
N LEU A 239 -11.48 8.83 -12.94
CA LEU A 239 -11.70 9.69 -11.77
C LEU A 239 -12.68 9.08 -10.76
N ASN A 240 -13.34 7.97 -11.09
CA ASN A 240 -14.32 7.36 -10.21
C ASN A 240 -13.70 7.01 -8.84
N GLY A 241 -14.27 7.61 -7.78
CA GLY A 241 -13.84 7.40 -6.40
C GLY A 241 -12.42 7.91 -6.09
N VAL A 242 -11.89 8.85 -6.87
CA VAL A 242 -10.53 9.41 -6.65
C VAL A 242 -10.43 10.07 -5.28
N LEU A 243 -11.35 10.98 -4.93
CA LEU A 243 -11.34 11.68 -3.64
C LEU A 243 -11.41 10.70 -2.48
N LEU A 244 -12.36 9.75 -2.53
CA LEU A 244 -12.51 8.72 -1.50
C LEU A 244 -11.22 7.90 -1.36
N THR A 245 -10.60 7.54 -2.47
CA THR A 245 -9.34 6.78 -2.47
C THR A 245 -8.21 7.60 -1.86
N THR A 246 -8.03 8.84 -2.32
CA THR A 246 -7.02 9.79 -1.86
C THR A 246 -7.11 10.00 -0.36
N PHE A 247 -8.26 10.36 0.20
CA PHE A 247 -8.41 10.55 1.65
C PHE A 247 -8.19 9.25 2.44
N LYS A 248 -8.67 8.12 1.91
CA LYS A 248 -8.50 6.81 2.55
C LYS A 248 -7.05 6.38 2.66
N THR A 249 -6.21 6.69 1.66
CA THR A 249 -4.81 6.25 1.63
C THR A 249 -3.84 7.30 2.13
N SER A 250 -4.09 8.58 1.85
CA SER A 250 -3.17 9.67 2.17
C SER A 250 -3.21 10.06 3.63
N VAL A 251 -4.37 10.00 4.31
CA VAL A 251 -4.45 10.32 5.74
C VAL A 251 -3.63 9.32 6.59
N PRO A 252 -3.80 7.99 6.45
CA PRO A 252 -2.94 7.06 7.18
C PRO A 252 -1.47 7.16 6.80
N PHE A 253 -1.16 7.39 5.51
CA PHE A 253 0.22 7.57 5.05
C PHE A 253 0.89 8.78 5.72
N ALA A 254 0.19 9.92 5.72
CA ALA A 254 0.65 11.17 6.29
C ALA A 254 0.94 11.05 7.79
N ILE A 255 -0.03 10.52 8.55
CA ILE A 255 0.11 10.35 9.99
C ILE A 255 1.24 9.34 10.28
N THR A 256 1.36 8.27 9.48
CA THR A 256 2.45 7.30 9.65
C THR A 256 3.81 7.95 9.43
N TYR A 257 3.94 8.81 8.41
CA TYR A 257 5.18 9.52 8.14
C TYR A 257 5.52 10.51 9.27
N GLY A 258 4.53 11.27 9.75
CA GLY A 258 4.69 12.15 10.91
C GLY A 258 5.14 11.41 12.16
N THR A 259 4.47 10.31 12.52
CA THR A 259 4.82 9.46 13.66
C THR A 259 6.20 8.82 13.48
N PHE A 260 6.53 8.38 12.26
CA PHE A 260 7.86 7.85 11.94
C PHE A 260 8.96 8.90 12.19
N ARG A 261 8.75 10.15 11.76
CA ARG A 261 9.67 11.26 12.03
C ARG A 261 9.75 11.57 13.54
N PHE A 262 8.61 11.55 14.24
CA PHE A 262 8.55 11.76 15.69
C PHE A 262 9.34 10.71 16.47
N PHE A 263 9.30 9.44 16.05
CA PHE A 263 10.12 8.36 16.62
C PHE A 263 11.61 8.41 16.22
N GLY A 264 12.09 9.52 15.65
CA GLY A 264 13.49 9.68 15.23
C GLY A 264 13.82 9.04 13.89
N GLY A 265 12.80 8.58 13.15
CA GLY A 265 12.98 8.02 11.81
C GLY A 265 13.55 9.04 10.83
N SER A 266 14.57 8.62 10.08
CA SER A 266 15.16 9.44 9.01
C SER A 266 15.19 8.68 7.69
N ILE A 267 14.58 9.28 6.67
CA ILE A 267 14.62 8.82 5.30
C ILE A 267 15.35 9.91 4.50
N GLY A 268 16.48 9.54 3.89
CA GLY A 268 17.38 10.46 3.21
C GLY A 268 18.77 10.48 3.85
N SER A 269 19.78 10.53 2.99
CA SER A 269 21.18 10.74 3.36
C SER A 269 21.31 12.14 3.95
N SER A 270 21.98 12.26 5.10
CA SER A 270 22.69 13.49 5.40
C SER A 270 23.73 13.70 4.29
N VAL A 271 23.41 14.46 3.26
CA VAL A 271 24.43 15.05 2.38
C VAL A 271 25.10 16.17 3.19
N GLN A 272 25.91 15.75 4.16
CA GLN A 272 26.91 16.56 4.84
C GLN A 272 28.18 15.71 4.81
N GLY A 273 28.99 15.95 3.78
CA GLY A 273 30.24 15.23 3.55
C GLY A 273 30.77 15.39 2.12
N SER A 274 31.43 16.53 1.87
CA SER A 274 32.53 16.76 0.92
C SER A 274 32.37 16.28 -0.53
N GLY A 275 32.20 17.25 -1.44
CA GLY A 275 32.35 17.02 -2.88
C GLY A 275 32.01 18.27 -3.69
N ASN A 276 32.99 19.16 -3.86
CA ASN A 276 32.97 20.18 -4.92
C ASN A 276 32.67 19.51 -6.27
N GLY A 277 31.67 20.02 -7.00
CA GLY A 277 31.37 19.53 -8.35
C GLY A 277 30.14 20.17 -8.94
N TYR A 278 30.34 21.30 -9.61
CA TYR A 278 29.39 21.98 -10.47
C TYR A 278 28.65 21.02 -11.43
N ILE A 279 27.35 21.26 -11.67
CA ILE A 279 26.68 21.46 -12.97
C ILE A 279 25.16 21.26 -12.79
N GLY A 280 24.37 22.27 -13.16
CA GLY A 280 22.96 22.07 -13.51
C GLY A 280 21.90 23.01 -12.91
N GLY A 281 22.26 24.18 -12.38
CA GLY A 281 21.28 25.20 -12.00
C GLY A 281 20.59 25.81 -13.23
N ARG A 282 19.28 25.59 -13.40
CA ARG A 282 18.42 26.54 -14.11
C ARG A 282 17.56 27.29 -13.10
N ARG A 283 18.00 28.52 -12.82
CA ARG A 283 17.22 29.59 -12.20
C ARG A 283 15.96 29.80 -13.04
N PHE A 284 14.77 29.61 -12.45
CA PHE A 284 13.58 30.25 -12.98
C PHE A 284 13.50 31.68 -12.43
N LEU A 285 13.33 32.59 -13.38
CA LEU A 285 13.36 34.04 -13.22
C LEU A 285 12.31 34.54 -12.23
N ARG A 286 12.82 35.40 -11.35
CA ARG A 286 12.11 36.37 -10.53
C ARG A 286 11.43 37.40 -11.45
N ARG A 287 10.12 37.56 -11.34
CA ARG A 287 9.40 38.80 -11.71
C ARG A 287 8.47 39.16 -10.55
N TYR A 288 8.49 40.45 -10.24
CA TYR A 288 7.92 41.18 -9.09
C TYR A 288 8.79 41.12 -7.84
#